data_AF-A0A962FF56-F1
#
_entry.id   AF-A0A962FF56-F1
#
_cell.length_a   1.000
_cell.length_b   1.000
_cell.length_c   1.000
_cell.angle_alpha   90.00
_cell.angle_beta   90.00
_cell.angle_gamma   90.00
#
_symmetry.space_group_name_H-M   'P 1'
#
loop_
_entity.id
_entity.type
_entity.pdbx_description
1 polymer ?
#
loop_
_entity_poly.entity_id
_entity_poly.type
_entity_poly.pdbx_seq_one_letter_code
_entity_poly.pdbx_strand_id
1 'polypeptide(L)'
;MRCAPSLLALCLAVSSAALAQQAGGLSNPLWSTPLESLAAARDRPIFTQSRRPPPLAVAPAKSVFDSAPTPPPFALVGTVVGDDAKFAVLQETGSMKILRLKVGSSAAGWDVADVAPRSVTLKRGAQSVTLELPKPALR
;
A
#
# COMPACT_ATOMS: atom_id res chain seq x y z
N MET A 1 16.78 -78.65 -27.70
CA MET A 1 15.58 -79.22 -27.05
C MET A 1 15.37 -78.50 -25.73
N ARG A 2 14.19 -77.86 -25.56
CA ARG A 2 13.53 -77.42 -24.31
C ARG A 2 14.20 -76.30 -23.49
N CYS A 3 13.52 -75.32 -22.89
CA CYS A 3 12.14 -74.84 -22.86
C CYS A 3 12.21 -73.49 -22.07
N ALA A 4 11.58 -72.42 -22.56
CA ALA A 4 11.39 -71.18 -21.79
C ALA A 4 9.87 -70.91 -21.68
N PRO A 5 9.32 -70.51 -20.52
CA PRO A 5 7.89 -70.27 -20.40
C PRO A 5 7.54 -68.80 -20.73
N SER A 6 6.63 -68.69 -21.69
CA SER A 6 5.57 -67.68 -21.84
C SER A 6 4.86 -67.41 -20.49
N LEU A 7 4.16 -66.31 -20.20
CA LEU A 7 3.12 -65.62 -20.98
C LEU A 7 2.61 -64.46 -20.08
N LEU A 8 2.32 -63.27 -20.62
CA LEU A 8 1.05 -62.58 -20.33
C LEU A 8 0.88 -61.38 -21.28
N ALA A 9 -0.22 -61.40 -22.02
CA ALA A 9 -0.72 -60.35 -22.89
C ALA A 9 -1.90 -59.63 -22.20
N LEU A 10 -2.16 -58.34 -22.49
CA LEU A 10 -3.54 -57.83 -22.60
C LEU A 10 -3.68 -56.47 -23.32
N CYS A 11 -4.45 -56.52 -24.42
CA CYS A 11 -5.45 -55.59 -25.01
C CYS A 11 -5.30 -54.05 -24.83
N LEU A 12 -5.14 -53.22 -25.88
CA LEU A 12 -6.00 -52.82 -27.03
C LEU A 12 -6.93 -51.59 -26.82
N ALA A 13 -6.67 -50.59 -27.68
CA ALA A 13 -7.61 -49.79 -28.49
C ALA A 13 -8.08 -48.39 -28.02
N VAL A 14 -8.01 -47.49 -29.02
CA VAL A 14 -8.29 -46.06 -29.11
C VAL A 14 -9.74 -45.82 -29.57
N SER A 15 -10.42 -44.78 -29.07
CA SER A 15 -11.54 -44.06 -29.72
C SER A 15 -11.76 -42.73 -28.97
N SER A 16 -11.27 -41.59 -29.47
CA SER A 16 -11.87 -40.65 -30.46
C SER A 16 -13.12 -39.91 -29.98
N ALA A 17 -12.91 -38.60 -29.76
CA ALA A 17 -13.81 -37.46 -29.97
C ALA A 17 -15.23 -37.49 -29.38
N ALA A 18 -15.53 -36.52 -28.51
CA ALA A 18 -16.63 -35.57 -28.75
C ALA A 18 -16.76 -34.53 -27.61
N LEU A 19 -16.93 -33.28 -28.04
CA LEU A 19 -17.47 -32.11 -27.35
C LEU A 19 -16.74 -31.66 -26.07
N ALA A 20 -15.99 -30.56 -26.10
CA ALA A 20 -16.60 -29.23 -26.14
C ALA A 20 -17.85 -29.11 -25.25
N GLN A 21 -17.71 -29.35 -23.95
CA GLN A 21 -18.62 -28.74 -22.98
C GLN A 21 -17.99 -27.43 -22.53
N GLN A 22 -18.23 -26.41 -23.35
CA GLN A 22 -18.11 -25.01 -22.94
C GLN A 22 -19.00 -24.76 -21.71
N ALA A 23 -18.34 -24.22 -20.68
CA ALA A 23 -18.80 -23.16 -19.80
C ALA A 23 -20.24 -23.25 -19.24
N GLY A 24 -20.33 -23.55 -17.95
CA GLY A 24 -21.57 -23.41 -17.17
C GLY A 24 -21.30 -22.85 -15.78
N GLY A 25 -21.24 -21.51 -15.69
CA GLY A 25 -21.60 -20.73 -14.50
C GLY A 25 -20.67 -20.80 -13.28
N LEU A 26 -19.98 -19.68 -13.00
CA LEU A 26 -19.20 -19.40 -11.78
C LEU A 26 -17.86 -20.14 -11.61
N SER A 27 -17.30 -20.72 -12.67
CA SER A 27 -15.93 -21.24 -12.67
C SER A 27 -14.96 -20.19 -13.19
N ASN A 28 -13.84 -19.98 -12.49
CA ASN A 28 -12.79 -19.07 -12.93
C ASN A 28 -12.25 -19.50 -14.32
N PRO A 29 -12.37 -18.67 -15.37
CA PRO A 29 -11.91 -19.00 -16.72
C PRO A 29 -10.39 -19.24 -16.81
N LEU A 30 -9.64 -18.77 -15.82
CA LEU A 30 -8.19 -18.96 -15.73
C LEU A 30 -7.79 -20.38 -15.31
N TRP A 31 -8.71 -21.19 -14.77
CA TRP A 31 -8.38 -22.56 -14.32
C TRP A 31 -7.98 -23.50 -15.46
N SER A 32 -8.46 -23.25 -16.68
CA SER A 32 -8.05 -24.01 -17.87
C SER A 32 -6.83 -23.43 -18.58
N THR A 33 -6.25 -22.33 -18.07
CA THR A 33 -5.08 -21.67 -18.68
C THR A 33 -3.80 -22.26 -18.08
N PRO A 34 -2.93 -22.92 -18.87
CA PRO A 34 -1.66 -23.44 -18.36
C PRO A 34 -0.72 -22.30 -17.98
N LEU A 35 0.00 -22.43 -16.87
CA LEU A 35 0.91 -21.39 -16.36
C LEU A 35 2.04 -21.07 -17.35
N GLU A 36 2.43 -22.06 -18.14
CA GLU A 36 3.43 -21.98 -19.20
C GLU A 36 3.04 -20.99 -20.31
N SER A 37 1.73 -20.76 -20.52
CA SER A 37 1.23 -19.77 -21.48
C SER A 37 1.37 -18.32 -21.00
N LEU A 38 1.55 -18.10 -19.69
CA LEU A 38 1.67 -16.78 -19.07
C LEU A 38 3.13 -16.27 -19.06
N ALA A 39 3.84 -16.46 -20.18
CA ALA A 39 5.27 -16.14 -20.30
C ALA A 39 5.58 -14.67 -19.95
N ALA A 40 4.74 -13.72 -20.35
CA ALA A 40 4.97 -12.30 -20.06
C ALA A 40 5.04 -11.98 -18.55
N ALA A 41 4.24 -12.67 -17.73
CA ALA A 41 4.25 -12.51 -16.27
C ALA A 41 5.44 -13.24 -15.62
N ARG A 42 5.83 -14.41 -16.16
CA ARG A 42 7.02 -15.16 -15.73
C ARG A 42 8.32 -14.41 -16.05
N ASP A 43 8.42 -13.85 -17.24
CA ASP A 43 9.64 -13.22 -17.76
C ASP A 43 9.85 -11.82 -17.17
N ARG A 44 8.76 -11.12 -16.85
CA ARG A 44 8.80 -9.75 -16.30
C ARG A 44 7.96 -9.63 -15.01
N PRO A 45 8.36 -10.27 -13.90
CA PRO A 45 7.59 -10.25 -12.68
C PRO A 45 7.46 -8.82 -12.13
N ILE A 46 6.23 -8.44 -11.80
CA ILE A 46 5.93 -7.09 -11.27
C ILE A 46 6.41 -6.92 -9.81
N PHE A 47 6.61 -8.02 -9.10
CA PHE A 47 7.05 -8.06 -7.71
C PHE A 47 8.48 -8.59 -7.59
N THR A 48 9.44 -7.90 -8.22
CA THR A 48 10.86 -8.11 -7.93
C THR A 48 11.39 -6.98 -7.06
N GLN A 49 12.30 -7.31 -6.14
CA GLN A 49 13.01 -6.32 -5.33
C GLN A 49 13.77 -5.28 -6.18
N SER A 50 14.12 -5.64 -7.42
CA SER A 50 14.85 -4.81 -8.37
C SER A 50 13.96 -3.94 -9.27
N ARG A 51 12.62 -4.03 -9.17
CA ARG A 51 11.73 -3.24 -10.05
C ARG A 51 11.79 -1.76 -9.67
N ARG A 52 12.42 -0.95 -10.52
CA ARG A 52 12.45 0.51 -10.42
C ARG A 52 11.48 1.13 -11.45
N PRO A 53 10.69 2.16 -11.08
CA PRO A 53 10.01 2.99 -12.07
C PRO A 53 11.03 3.56 -13.08
N PRO A 54 10.66 3.77 -14.36
CA PRO A 54 11.51 4.49 -15.29
C PRO A 54 11.85 5.88 -14.73
N PRO A 55 13.08 6.40 -14.93
CA PRO A 55 13.48 7.69 -14.39
C PRO A 55 12.56 8.80 -14.91
N LEU A 56 11.95 9.54 -13.99
CA LEU A 56 11.22 10.78 -14.28
C LEU A 56 12.23 11.84 -14.71
N ALA A 57 11.96 12.59 -15.79
CA ALA A 57 12.76 13.74 -16.15
C ALA A 57 12.62 14.83 -15.08
N VAL A 58 13.73 15.30 -14.49
CA VAL A 58 13.72 16.25 -13.36
C VAL A 58 14.13 17.64 -13.85
N ALA A 59 13.28 18.64 -13.64
CA ALA A 59 13.63 20.06 -13.77
C ALA A 59 14.28 20.58 -12.47
N PRO A 60 15.30 21.45 -12.52
CA PRO A 60 15.97 21.93 -11.31
C PRO A 60 15.15 23.02 -10.60
N ALA A 61 14.89 22.84 -9.30
CA ALA A 61 14.36 23.89 -8.42
C ALA A 61 15.42 24.32 -7.39
N LYS A 62 15.65 25.64 -7.29
CA LYS A 62 16.47 26.27 -6.24
C LYS A 62 15.70 26.30 -4.93
N SER A 63 16.34 25.91 -3.82
CA SER A 63 15.79 26.10 -2.47
C SER A 63 16.61 27.13 -1.69
N VAL A 64 15.92 28.17 -1.24
CA VAL A 64 16.39 29.16 -0.24
C VAL A 64 16.25 28.52 1.15
N PHE A 65 17.31 28.55 1.95
CA PHE A 65 17.27 28.10 3.33
C PHE A 65 16.65 29.19 4.21
N ASP A 66 15.46 28.93 4.74
CA ASP A 66 14.86 29.71 5.81
C ASP A 66 15.17 29.03 7.16
N SER A 67 15.23 29.84 8.23
CA SER A 67 15.70 29.39 9.54
C SER A 67 14.70 28.41 10.14
N ALA A 68 15.15 27.19 10.48
CA ALA A 68 14.24 26.13 10.90
C ALA A 68 13.46 26.53 12.17
N PRO A 69 12.12 26.55 12.14
CA PRO A 69 11.32 26.87 13.32
C PRO A 69 11.51 25.82 14.42
N THR A 70 11.48 26.24 15.68
CA THR A 70 11.51 25.31 16.83
C THR A 70 10.32 24.36 16.72
N PRO A 71 10.55 23.03 16.72
CA PRO A 71 9.46 22.08 16.56
C PRO A 71 8.53 22.10 17.78
N PRO A 72 7.22 21.92 17.58
CA PRO A 72 6.28 21.73 18.68
C PRO A 72 6.57 20.43 19.44
N PRO A 73 6.33 20.37 20.77
CA PRO A 73 6.53 19.17 21.59
C PRO A 73 5.42 18.13 21.41
N PHE A 74 4.89 17.99 20.19
CA PHE A 74 3.75 17.15 19.87
C PHE A 74 4.06 16.20 18.71
N ALA A 75 3.59 14.97 18.84
CA ALA A 75 3.48 14.01 17.74
C ALA A 75 2.01 13.92 17.29
N LEU A 76 1.77 13.99 15.98
CA LEU A 76 0.44 13.79 15.43
C LEU A 76 0.10 12.30 15.42
N VAL A 77 -0.93 11.92 16.19
CA VAL A 77 -1.41 10.53 16.27
C VAL A 77 -2.57 10.31 15.30
N GLY A 78 -3.45 11.31 15.16
CA GLY A 78 -4.63 11.22 14.30
C GLY A 78 -5.30 12.57 14.06
N THR A 79 -6.19 12.60 13.08
CA THR A 79 -7.03 13.75 12.75
C THR A 79 -8.45 13.27 12.51
N VAL A 80 -9.41 14.05 12.97
CA VAL A 80 -10.84 13.83 12.71
C VAL A 80 -11.36 15.05 11.96
N VAL A 81 -11.83 14.82 10.74
CA VAL A 81 -12.41 15.84 9.87
C VAL A 81 -13.78 15.33 9.44
N GLY A 82 -14.83 15.99 9.92
CA GLY A 82 -16.21 15.80 9.49
C GLY A 82 -16.91 17.15 9.40
N ASP A 83 -18.16 17.15 8.93
CA ASP A 83 -18.93 18.38 8.66
C ASP A 83 -19.13 19.24 9.93
N ASP A 84 -19.48 18.61 11.06
CA ASP A 84 -19.74 19.30 12.33
C ASP A 84 -18.51 19.39 13.25
N ALA A 85 -17.47 18.59 13.02
CA ALA A 85 -16.37 18.46 13.96
C ALA A 85 -15.01 18.29 13.27
N LYS A 86 -14.06 19.15 13.65
CA LYS A 86 -12.69 19.18 13.13
C LYS A 86 -11.68 19.33 14.26
N PHE A 87 -10.92 18.28 14.55
CA PHE A 87 -9.91 18.27 15.63
C PHE A 87 -8.74 17.32 15.35
N ALA A 88 -7.58 17.68 15.88
CA ALA A 88 -6.37 16.86 15.87
C ALA A 88 -6.22 16.11 17.19
N VAL A 89 -5.65 14.91 17.12
CA VAL A 89 -5.24 14.09 18.25
C VAL A 89 -3.72 14.13 18.31
N LEU A 90 -3.19 14.83 19.30
CA LEU A 90 -1.77 15.04 19.52
C LEU A 90 -1.30 14.26 20.74
N GLN A 91 -0.09 13.74 20.70
CA GLN A 91 0.59 13.18 21.85
C GLN A 91 1.73 14.11 22.26
N GLU A 92 1.78 14.50 23.53
CA GLU A 92 2.89 15.28 24.07
C GLU A 92 4.12 14.38 24.26
N THR A 93 5.27 14.79 23.70
CA THR A 93 6.49 13.95 23.69
C THR A 93 7.07 13.71 25.09
N GLY A 94 6.92 14.66 26.01
CA GLY A 94 7.47 14.54 27.37
C GLY A 94 6.63 13.70 28.33
N SER A 95 5.30 13.78 28.23
CA SER A 95 4.38 13.15 29.17
C SER A 95 3.62 11.95 28.59
N MET A 96 3.71 11.73 27.28
CA MET A 96 2.89 10.80 26.50
C MET A 96 1.38 11.05 26.63
N LYS A 97 0.96 12.22 27.12
CA LYS A 97 -0.46 12.59 27.26
C LYS A 97 -1.09 12.79 25.88
N ILE A 98 -2.29 12.24 25.69
CA ILE A 98 -3.10 12.45 24.49
C ILE A 98 -3.98 13.69 24.68
N LEU A 99 -3.89 14.61 23.72
CA LEU A 99 -4.62 15.87 23.67
C LEU A 99 -5.51 15.88 22.42
N ARG A 100 -6.80 16.20 22.61
CA ARG A 100 -7.74 16.43 21.51
C ARG A 100 -7.93 17.93 21.35
N LEU A 101 -7.35 18.51 20.31
CA LEU A 101 -7.38 19.96 20.07
C LEU A 101 -8.21 20.28 18.84
N LYS A 102 -9.23 21.13 19.01
CA LYS A 102 -10.02 21.68 17.90
C LYS A 102 -9.27 22.83 17.24
N VAL A 103 -9.69 23.21 16.04
CA VAL A 103 -9.23 24.47 15.41
C VAL A 103 -9.49 25.64 16.36
N GLY A 104 -8.49 26.51 16.54
CA GLY A 104 -8.51 27.62 17.50
C GLY A 104 -8.21 27.25 18.95
N SER A 105 -8.03 25.97 19.28
CA SER A 105 -7.55 25.56 20.61
C SER A 105 -6.04 25.69 20.71
N SER A 106 -5.53 25.89 21.94
CA SER A 106 -4.11 26.07 22.21
C SER A 106 -3.58 25.08 23.25
N ALA A 107 -2.33 24.65 23.08
CA ALA A 107 -1.62 23.79 24.03
C ALA A 107 -0.11 24.02 23.94
N ALA A 108 0.58 24.08 25.09
CA ALA A 108 2.03 24.35 25.17
C ALA A 108 2.49 25.58 24.34
N GLY A 109 1.62 26.61 24.25
CA GLY A 109 1.87 27.82 23.47
C GLY A 109 1.73 27.66 21.96
N TRP A 110 1.16 26.56 21.46
CA TRP A 110 0.83 26.35 20.05
C TRP A 110 -0.67 26.34 19.83
N ASP A 111 -1.13 27.11 18.85
CA ASP A 111 -2.52 27.21 18.43
C ASP A 111 -2.76 26.32 17.20
N VAL A 112 -3.88 25.59 17.19
CA VAL A 112 -4.30 24.81 16.03
C VAL A 112 -4.91 25.74 14.98
N ALA A 113 -4.18 26.01 13.90
CA ALA A 113 -4.63 26.88 12.83
C ALA A 113 -5.53 26.16 11.82
N ASP A 114 -5.18 24.91 11.45
CA ASP A 114 -5.99 24.08 10.55
C ASP A 114 -5.73 22.59 10.78
N VAL A 115 -6.72 21.75 10.48
CA VAL A 115 -6.63 20.28 10.57
C VAL A 115 -7.00 19.65 9.22
N ALA A 116 -6.04 19.12 8.49
CA ALA A 116 -6.32 18.35 7.28
C ALA A 116 -6.54 16.85 7.61
N PRO A 117 -6.98 16.02 6.66
CA PRO A 117 -7.22 14.59 6.90
C PRO A 117 -6.00 13.78 7.33
N ARG A 118 -4.78 14.28 7.09
CA ARG A 118 -3.52 13.61 7.47
C ARG A 118 -2.47 14.56 8.04
N SER A 119 -2.84 15.81 8.32
CA SER A 119 -1.90 16.79 8.85
C SER A 119 -2.60 17.83 9.71
N VAL A 120 -1.83 18.51 10.55
CA VAL A 120 -2.32 19.64 11.34
C VAL A 120 -1.31 20.78 11.24
N THR A 121 -1.81 21.99 11.02
CA THR A 121 -0.99 23.20 11.03
C THR A 121 -1.09 23.86 12.39
N LEU A 122 0.05 23.98 13.07
CA LEU A 122 0.20 24.63 14.36
C LEU A 122 0.89 25.97 14.17
N LYS A 123 0.43 26.99 14.91
CA LYS A 123 1.03 28.32 14.90
C LYS A 123 1.46 28.74 16.30
N ARG A 124 2.54 29.51 16.36
CA ARG A 124 3.01 30.19 17.57
C ARG A 124 3.65 31.51 17.17
N GLY A 125 2.90 32.60 17.29
CA GLY A 125 3.32 33.91 16.78
C GLY A 125 3.55 33.86 15.26
N ALA A 126 4.79 34.15 14.82
CA ALA A 126 5.18 34.09 13.41
C ALA A 126 5.57 32.67 12.94
N GLN A 127 5.75 31.70 13.86
CA GLN A 127 6.12 30.33 13.51
C GLN A 127 4.88 29.54 13.09
N SER A 128 4.99 28.83 11.97
CA SER A 128 3.97 27.89 11.48
C SER A 128 4.63 26.55 11.18
N VAL A 129 4.13 25.48 11.78
CA VAL A 129 4.67 24.13 11.61
C VAL A 129 3.53 23.18 11.27
N THR A 130 3.71 22.40 10.20
CA THR A 130 2.77 21.36 9.80
C THR A 130 3.26 20.01 10.30
N LEU A 131 2.47 19.34 11.13
CA LEU A 131 2.71 17.95 11.53
C LEU A 131 1.93 17.03 10.61
N GLU A 132 2.57 15.97 10.12
CA GLU A 132 1.95 14.99 9.24
C GLU A 132 1.88 13.61 9.90
N LEU A 133 0.84 12.85 9.58
CA LEU A 133 0.73 11.46 10.01
C LEU A 133 1.78 10.59 9.32
N PRO A 134 2.40 9.64 10.04
CA PRO A 134 3.35 8.71 9.45
C PRO A 134 2.71 7.98 8.27
N LYS A 135 3.47 7.83 7.19
CA LYS A 135 3.01 7.12 6.00
C LYS A 135 2.69 5.67 6.41
N PRO A 136 1.55 5.13 5.97
CA PRO A 136 1.22 3.73 6.26
C PRO A 136 2.34 2.84 5.71
N ALA A 137 2.77 1.86 6.51
CA ALA A 137 3.72 0.86 6.06
C ALA A 137 3.07 0.06 4.93
N LEU A 138 3.67 0.09 3.74
CA LEU A 138 3.31 -0.79 2.64
C LEU A 138 3.67 -2.22 3.09
N ARG A 139 2.68 -3.09 3.21
CA ARG A 139 2.85 -4.50 3.56
C ARG A 139 2.94 -5.34 2.29
#